data_AF-A0A935C9Y9-F1
#
_entry.id   AF-A0A935C9Y9-F1
#
_cell.length_a   1.000
_cell.length_b   1.000
_cell.length_c   1.000
_cell.angle_alpha   90.00
_cell.angle_beta   90.00
_cell.angle_gamma   90.00
#
_symmetry.space_group_name_H-M   'P 1'
#
loop_
_entity.id
_entity.type
_entity.pdbx_description
1 polymer ?
#
loop_
_entity_poly.entity_id
_entity_poly.type
_entity_poly.pdbx_seq_one_letter_code
_entity_poly.pdbx_strand_id
1 'polypeptide(L)'
;MIRLLQRIINKVSNLNTLEGQIRIDKNVIIRSSKCIGEVSIGENSKVINTNLLGKVSIGKHCKLLNAELTGEVVLGRYTSIAGQGTTISSQFHPITIGSFCSIASNCTILEFNHPISKLSTYYINKHIFNESSPENDRESKGEIVVGNDVWIGANVVILSGVKIGNGAIIGSNAIVSKDIPPYAVVGGIPAKIIKYRFEQNIISKLNRLAWWDWPLEKIIDHKALFTKKSLELEDLNNL
;
A
#
# COMPACT_ATOMS: atom_id res chain seq x y z
N MET A 1 -26.42 20.92 -18.43
CA MET A 1 -25.19 21.04 -17.60
C MET A 1 -24.28 19.81 -17.63
N ILE A 2 -24.78 18.61 -17.96
CA ILE A 2 -23.98 17.36 -18.06
C ILE A 2 -23.08 17.31 -19.32
N ARG A 3 -23.42 18.02 -20.39
CA ARG A 3 -22.66 17.99 -21.67
C ARG A 3 -21.40 18.87 -21.71
N LEU A 4 -21.16 19.74 -20.73
CA LEU A 4 -19.99 20.65 -20.74
C LEU A 4 -18.73 19.99 -20.12
N LEU A 5 -18.90 19.02 -19.22
CA LEU A 5 -17.81 18.26 -18.60
C LEU A 5 -17.11 17.28 -19.56
N GLN A 6 -17.79 16.82 -20.61
CA GLN A 6 -17.17 15.98 -21.65
C GLN A 6 -16.15 16.73 -22.52
N ARG A 7 -16.20 18.07 -22.56
CA ARG A 7 -15.35 18.85 -23.48
C ARG A 7 -13.94 19.17 -22.95
N ILE A 8 -13.68 19.02 -21.66
CA ILE A 8 -12.33 19.16 -21.08
C ILE A 8 -11.53 17.84 -21.15
N ILE A 9 -12.19 16.73 -21.47
CA ILE A 9 -11.58 15.39 -21.59
C ILE A 9 -10.82 15.21 -22.92
N ASN A 10 -11.03 16.07 -23.92
CA ASN A 10 -10.54 15.86 -25.28
C ASN A 10 -9.32 16.70 -25.67
N LYS A 11 -8.20 16.54 -24.97
CA LYS A 11 -6.87 16.77 -25.58
C LYS A 11 -5.81 15.90 -24.88
N VAL A 12 -5.56 14.74 -25.51
CA VAL A 12 -4.58 13.67 -25.24
C VAL A 12 -5.04 12.55 -24.26
N SER A 13 -5.51 11.42 -24.83
CA SER A 13 -5.19 10.00 -24.53
C SER A 13 -6.39 9.03 -24.38
N ASN A 14 -6.57 8.16 -25.39
CA ASN A 14 -7.39 6.93 -25.40
C ASN A 14 -6.82 5.80 -24.49
N LEU A 15 -6.27 6.09 -23.31
CA LEU A 15 -5.51 5.09 -22.54
C LEU A 15 -6.06 4.78 -21.13
N ASN A 16 -7.14 5.44 -20.69
CA ASN A 16 -7.76 5.17 -19.39
C ASN A 16 -9.05 4.35 -19.53
N THR A 17 -9.30 3.44 -18.59
CA THR A 17 -10.58 2.71 -18.45
C THR A 17 -11.17 3.03 -17.08
N LEU A 18 -12.40 3.53 -17.02
CA LEU A 18 -13.11 3.83 -15.78
C LEU A 18 -14.47 3.13 -15.81
N GLU A 19 -14.67 2.09 -15.00
CA GLU A 19 -15.88 1.26 -15.00
C GLU A 19 -16.33 0.90 -13.58
N GLY A 20 -17.62 1.04 -13.27
CA GLY A 20 -18.18 0.79 -11.93
C GLY A 20 -18.38 2.07 -11.10
N GLN A 21 -18.31 1.94 -9.78
CA GLN A 21 -18.49 3.05 -8.83
C GLN A 21 -17.16 3.78 -8.62
N ILE A 22 -16.90 4.79 -9.45
CA ILE A 22 -15.64 5.53 -9.44
C ILE A 22 -15.84 6.92 -8.83
N ARG A 23 -15.10 7.23 -7.75
CA ARG A 23 -15.04 8.55 -7.09
C ARG A 23 -13.64 9.15 -7.23
N ILE A 24 -13.55 10.33 -7.81
CA ILE A 24 -12.27 11.02 -8.07
C ILE A 24 -12.38 12.42 -7.49
N ASP A 25 -11.50 12.75 -6.54
CA ASP A 25 -11.44 14.06 -5.90
C ASP A 25 -10.71 15.11 -6.76
N LYS A 26 -10.68 16.35 -6.28
CA LYS A 26 -10.05 17.48 -6.98
C LYS A 26 -8.55 17.24 -7.26
N ASN A 27 -8.10 17.74 -8.41
CA ASN A 27 -6.70 17.73 -8.85
C ASN A 27 -6.06 16.34 -8.99
N VAL A 28 -6.85 15.28 -9.12
CA VAL A 28 -6.34 13.94 -9.42
C VAL A 28 -5.90 13.84 -10.88
N ILE A 29 -4.76 13.20 -11.12
CA ILE A 29 -4.25 12.89 -12.46
C ILE A 29 -4.29 11.38 -12.68
N ILE A 30 -5.05 10.93 -13.69
CA ILE A 30 -5.09 9.53 -14.13
C ILE A 30 -4.59 9.44 -15.58
N ARG A 31 -3.57 8.62 -15.84
CA ARG A 31 -3.01 8.42 -17.18
C ARG A 31 -2.66 6.96 -17.44
N SER A 32 -3.03 6.46 -18.61
CA SER A 32 -2.75 5.08 -19.04
C SER A 32 -3.12 4.03 -17.99
N SER A 33 -4.25 4.21 -17.30
CA SER A 33 -4.61 3.48 -16.08
C SER A 33 -6.03 2.93 -16.15
N LYS A 34 -6.27 1.80 -15.48
CA LYS A 34 -7.61 1.21 -15.35
C LYS A 34 -8.12 1.39 -13.94
N CYS A 35 -9.36 1.81 -13.77
CA CYS A 35 -10.09 1.84 -12.51
C CYS A 35 -11.40 1.09 -12.73
N ILE A 36 -11.51 -0.14 -12.21
CA ILE A 36 -12.66 -1.02 -12.44
C ILE A 36 -13.16 -1.53 -11.09
N GLY A 37 -14.45 -1.34 -10.79
CA GLY A 37 -15.08 -1.77 -9.54
C GLY A 37 -15.52 -0.59 -8.66
N GLU A 38 -15.27 -0.66 -7.36
CA GLU A 38 -15.49 0.43 -6.41
C GLU A 38 -14.15 1.12 -6.11
N VAL A 39 -13.87 2.22 -6.81
CA VAL A 39 -12.58 2.91 -6.70
C VAL A 39 -12.77 4.33 -6.20
N SER A 40 -12.01 4.72 -5.17
CA SER A 40 -11.93 6.10 -4.71
C SER A 40 -10.49 6.62 -4.76
N ILE A 41 -10.29 7.83 -5.28
CA ILE A 41 -8.96 8.47 -5.37
C ILE A 41 -9.03 9.86 -4.76
N GLY A 42 -8.29 10.07 -3.67
CA GLY A 42 -8.27 11.31 -2.90
C GLY A 42 -7.53 12.46 -3.60
N GLU A 43 -7.79 13.67 -3.12
CA GLU A 43 -7.31 14.91 -3.73
C GLU A 43 -5.80 14.95 -4.00
N ASN A 44 -5.41 15.61 -5.09
CA ASN A 44 -4.01 15.83 -5.50
C ASN A 44 -3.19 14.54 -5.74
N SER A 45 -3.84 13.38 -5.87
CA SER A 45 -3.17 12.10 -6.16
C SER A 45 -2.88 11.90 -7.65
N LYS A 46 -1.88 11.07 -7.96
CA LYS A 46 -1.46 10.73 -9.33
C LYS A 46 -1.45 9.21 -9.50
N VAL A 47 -2.15 8.72 -10.52
CA VAL A 47 -2.25 7.31 -10.90
C VAL A 47 -1.83 7.19 -12.37
N ILE A 48 -0.66 6.62 -12.62
CA ILE A 48 -0.04 6.59 -13.96
C ILE A 48 0.44 5.18 -14.27
N ASN A 49 0.01 4.63 -15.42
CA ASN A 49 0.29 3.24 -15.80
C ASN A 49 -0.12 2.24 -14.71
N THR A 50 -1.23 2.49 -14.01
CA THR A 50 -1.63 1.71 -12.83
C THR A 50 -3.04 1.14 -13.02
N ASN A 51 -3.22 -0.13 -12.65
CA ASN A 51 -4.53 -0.77 -12.61
C ASN A 51 -5.03 -0.81 -11.16
N LEU A 52 -6.26 -0.32 -10.94
CA LEU A 52 -7.00 -0.36 -9.69
C LEU A 52 -8.27 -1.19 -9.95
N LEU A 53 -8.30 -2.42 -9.46
CA LEU A 53 -9.31 -3.43 -9.81
C LEU A 53 -9.99 -3.97 -8.54
N GLY A 54 -11.30 -3.84 -8.41
CA GLY A 54 -12.05 -4.26 -7.22
C GLY A 54 -12.43 -3.08 -6.33
N LYS A 55 -12.26 -3.22 -5.01
CA LYS A 55 -12.57 -2.21 -4.00
C LYS A 55 -11.28 -1.50 -3.57
N VAL A 56 -10.91 -0.44 -4.28
CA VAL A 56 -9.61 0.23 -4.07
C VAL A 56 -9.79 1.66 -3.60
N SER A 57 -9.23 2.00 -2.45
CA SER A 57 -9.28 3.35 -1.88
C SER A 57 -7.89 3.94 -1.76
N ILE A 58 -7.64 5.04 -2.47
CA ILE A 58 -6.37 5.76 -2.49
C ILE A 58 -6.52 7.08 -1.74
N GLY A 59 -5.71 7.27 -0.70
CA GLY A 59 -5.65 8.50 0.06
C GLY A 59 -5.24 9.72 -0.75
N LYS A 60 -5.23 10.87 -0.07
CA LYS A 60 -4.85 12.17 -0.64
C LYS A 60 -3.34 12.23 -0.90
N HIS A 61 -2.93 13.00 -1.91
CA HIS A 61 -1.52 13.24 -2.24
C HIS A 61 -0.68 11.98 -2.52
N CYS A 62 -1.32 10.88 -2.94
CA CYS A 62 -0.64 9.65 -3.27
C CYS A 62 -0.05 9.69 -4.68
N LYS A 63 1.00 8.91 -4.92
CA LYS A 63 1.63 8.79 -6.24
C LYS A 63 1.85 7.32 -6.57
N LEU A 64 1.05 6.78 -7.48
CA LEU A 64 1.12 5.41 -7.93
C LEU A 64 1.59 5.40 -9.38
N LEU A 65 2.72 4.74 -9.63
CA LEU A 65 3.33 4.63 -10.94
C LEU A 65 3.58 3.16 -11.27
N ASN A 66 3.06 2.66 -12.40
CA ASN A 66 3.39 1.34 -12.95
C ASN A 66 3.10 0.17 -12.00
N ALA A 67 1.90 0.15 -11.41
CA ALA A 67 1.50 -0.79 -10.37
C ALA A 67 0.14 -1.45 -10.66
N GLU A 68 -0.13 -2.59 -10.03
CA GLU A 68 -1.43 -3.25 -10.07
C GLU A 68 -1.95 -3.50 -8.65
N LEU A 69 -3.12 -2.96 -8.35
CA LEU A 69 -3.83 -3.14 -7.09
C LEU A 69 -5.15 -3.85 -7.37
N THR A 70 -5.33 -5.04 -6.81
CA THR A 70 -6.49 -5.91 -7.06
C THR A 70 -7.14 -6.37 -5.75
N GLY A 71 -8.48 -6.42 -5.74
CA GLY A 71 -9.28 -6.84 -4.58
C GLY A 71 -9.67 -5.67 -3.68
N GLU A 72 -9.67 -5.87 -2.36
CA GLU A 72 -9.86 -4.82 -1.37
C GLU A 72 -8.51 -4.25 -0.89
N VAL A 73 -8.17 -3.04 -1.36
CA VAL A 73 -6.88 -2.38 -1.05
C VAL A 73 -7.11 -0.95 -0.60
N VAL A 74 -6.50 -0.57 0.52
CA VAL A 74 -6.59 0.79 1.09
C VAL A 74 -5.20 1.38 1.28
N LEU A 75 -4.96 2.56 0.73
CA LEU A 75 -3.73 3.34 0.94
C LEU A 75 -4.02 4.64 1.70
N GLY A 76 -3.25 4.92 2.74
CA GLY A 76 -3.26 6.19 3.47
C GLY A 76 -2.72 7.37 2.65
N ARG A 77 -2.81 8.59 3.18
CA ARG A 77 -2.38 9.81 2.49
C ARG A 77 -0.86 9.86 2.32
N TYR A 78 -0.38 10.56 1.30
CA TYR A 78 1.05 10.73 1.01
C TYR A 78 1.82 9.41 0.82
N THR A 79 1.13 8.34 0.45
CA THR A 79 1.76 7.04 0.16
C THR A 79 2.12 6.95 -1.32
N SER A 80 3.34 6.49 -1.60
CA SER A 80 3.89 6.42 -2.95
C SER A 80 4.31 5.00 -3.31
N ILE A 81 3.89 4.57 -4.50
CA ILE A 81 4.44 3.40 -5.19
C ILE A 81 5.25 3.92 -6.37
N ALA A 82 6.57 3.81 -6.26
CA ALA A 82 7.52 4.38 -7.19
C ALA A 82 8.31 3.28 -7.90
N GLY A 83 7.86 2.94 -9.11
CA GLY A 83 8.60 2.07 -10.02
C GLY A 83 7.75 0.93 -10.59
N GLN A 84 8.29 0.24 -11.58
CA GLN A 84 7.55 -0.76 -12.35
C GLN A 84 7.30 -2.04 -11.54
N GLY A 85 6.20 -2.73 -11.85
CA GLY A 85 6.00 -4.14 -11.48
C GLY A 85 5.51 -4.40 -10.06
N THR A 86 5.14 -3.37 -9.29
CA THR A 86 4.59 -3.59 -7.95
C THR A 86 3.14 -4.09 -8.03
N THR A 87 2.87 -5.23 -7.41
CA THR A 87 1.55 -5.87 -7.36
C THR A 87 1.07 -6.01 -5.93
N ILE A 88 -0.15 -5.57 -5.65
CA ILE A 88 -0.84 -5.68 -4.37
C ILE A 88 -2.16 -6.38 -4.64
N SER A 89 -2.31 -7.62 -4.17
CA SER A 89 -3.44 -8.47 -4.55
C SER A 89 -4.07 -9.13 -3.35
N SER A 90 -5.37 -8.87 -3.19
CA SER A 90 -6.22 -9.41 -2.14
C SER A 90 -7.40 -10.17 -2.72
N GLN A 91 -7.89 -11.13 -1.94
CA GLN A 91 -9.06 -11.90 -2.34
C GLN A 91 -10.06 -12.14 -1.20
N PHE A 92 -9.57 -12.49 -0.01
CA PHE A 92 -10.43 -12.87 1.12
C PHE A 92 -10.50 -11.77 2.18
N HIS A 93 -9.35 -11.15 2.47
CA HIS A 93 -9.20 -10.08 3.45
C HIS A 93 -8.55 -8.84 2.81
N PRO A 94 -8.77 -7.64 3.37
CA PRO A 94 -8.18 -6.43 2.84
C PRO A 94 -6.66 -6.38 3.00
N ILE A 95 -6.02 -5.61 2.12
CA ILE A 95 -4.64 -5.11 2.32
C ILE A 95 -4.72 -3.63 2.65
N THR A 96 -4.26 -3.24 3.84
CA THR A 96 -4.21 -1.84 4.29
C THR A 96 -2.77 -1.37 4.38
N ILE A 97 -2.47 -0.23 3.79
CA ILE A 97 -1.18 0.44 3.87
C ILE A 97 -1.39 1.85 4.41
N GLY A 98 -0.68 2.19 5.48
CA GLY A 98 -0.80 3.49 6.15
C GLY A 98 -0.36 4.68 5.32
N SER A 99 -0.32 5.83 5.98
CA SER A 99 0.08 7.11 5.41
C SER A 99 1.61 7.26 5.36
N PHE A 100 2.10 8.11 4.45
CA PHE A 100 3.51 8.46 4.31
C PHE A 100 4.43 7.27 3.98
N CYS A 101 3.90 6.21 3.38
CA CYS A 101 4.70 5.04 3.01
C CYS A 101 5.40 5.22 1.66
N SER A 102 6.59 4.64 1.54
CA SER A 102 7.39 4.63 0.31
C SER A 102 7.63 3.20 -0.14
N ILE A 103 7.09 2.83 -1.30
CA ILE A 103 7.16 1.47 -1.85
C ILE A 103 7.91 1.52 -3.17
N ALA A 104 9.03 0.80 -3.27
CA ALA A 104 9.84 0.73 -4.47
C ALA A 104 9.27 -0.23 -5.53
N SER A 105 9.98 -0.36 -6.66
CA SER A 105 9.63 -1.24 -7.78
C SER A 105 9.52 -2.73 -7.39
N ASN A 106 8.75 -3.47 -8.19
CA ASN A 106 8.68 -4.94 -8.21
C ASN A 106 8.34 -5.58 -6.85
N CYS A 107 7.62 -4.87 -5.98
CA CYS A 107 7.16 -5.46 -4.73
C CYS A 107 5.93 -6.35 -4.98
N THR A 108 5.84 -7.48 -4.29
CA THR A 108 4.65 -8.35 -4.31
C THR A 108 4.05 -8.41 -2.91
N ILE A 109 2.81 -7.95 -2.77
CA ILE A 109 2.04 -8.04 -1.52
C ILE A 109 0.82 -8.90 -1.81
N LEU A 110 0.79 -10.13 -1.29
CA LEU A 110 -0.20 -11.14 -1.68
C LEU A 110 -0.90 -11.74 -0.46
N GLU A 111 -2.21 -11.54 -0.37
CA GLU A 111 -3.03 -11.90 0.80
C GLU A 111 -3.53 -13.35 0.80
N PHE A 112 -3.34 -14.13 -0.27
CA PHE A 112 -3.81 -15.51 -0.35
C PHE A 112 -2.73 -16.47 -0.87
N ASN A 113 -2.89 -17.75 -0.60
CA ASN A 113 -2.01 -18.86 -0.98
C ASN A 113 -2.82 -20.03 -1.54
N HIS A 114 -2.11 -21.05 -2.00
CA HIS A 114 -2.68 -22.34 -2.37
C HIS A 114 -2.75 -23.27 -1.15
N PRO A 115 -3.81 -24.07 -1.00
CA PRO A 115 -3.93 -25.01 0.10
C PRO A 115 -2.87 -26.11 0.00
N ILE A 116 -2.07 -26.26 1.07
CA ILE A 116 -0.98 -27.25 1.10
C ILE A 116 -1.37 -28.58 1.75
N SER A 117 -2.56 -28.65 2.35
CA SER A 117 -3.08 -29.84 3.04
C SER A 117 -4.08 -30.65 2.18
N LYS A 118 -4.39 -30.18 0.98
CA LYS A 118 -5.30 -30.85 0.02
C LYS A 118 -4.50 -31.68 -0.98
N LEU A 119 -5.18 -32.62 -1.65
CA LEU A 119 -4.56 -33.50 -2.65
C LEU A 119 -3.92 -32.73 -3.81
N SER A 120 -4.47 -31.58 -4.18
CA SER A 120 -3.94 -30.73 -5.24
C SER A 120 -3.82 -29.29 -4.77
N THR A 121 -2.74 -28.63 -5.18
CA THR A 121 -2.58 -27.18 -5.09
C THR A 121 -3.16 -26.47 -6.33
N TYR A 122 -3.65 -27.19 -7.34
CA TYR A 122 -4.27 -26.59 -8.52
C TYR A 122 -5.70 -26.11 -8.23
N TYR A 123 -6.21 -25.22 -9.07
CA TYR A 123 -7.62 -24.78 -9.06
C TYR A 123 -8.56 -25.86 -9.59
N ILE A 124 -8.52 -27.05 -8.99
CA ILE A 124 -9.24 -28.23 -9.48
C ILE A 124 -10.74 -28.07 -9.31
N ASN A 125 -11.18 -27.43 -8.22
CA ASN A 125 -12.60 -27.19 -7.99
C ASN A 125 -13.16 -26.25 -9.05
N LYS A 126 -12.44 -25.16 -9.35
CA LYS A 126 -12.85 -24.22 -10.40
C LYS A 126 -12.77 -24.79 -11.82
N HIS A 127 -11.66 -25.42 -12.19
CA HIS A 127 -11.37 -25.71 -13.60
C HIS A 127 -11.74 -27.12 -14.06
N ILE A 128 -11.89 -28.07 -13.13
CA ILE A 128 -12.28 -29.45 -13.49
C ILE A 128 -13.70 -29.73 -13.02
N PHE A 129 -14.02 -29.36 -11.76
CA PHE A 129 -15.35 -29.62 -11.20
C PHE A 129 -16.36 -28.51 -11.48
N ASN A 130 -15.92 -27.38 -12.08
CA ASN A 130 -16.75 -26.20 -12.37
C ASN A 130 -17.48 -25.64 -11.12
N GLU A 131 -16.88 -25.80 -9.94
CA GLU A 131 -17.40 -25.29 -8.69
C GLU A 131 -16.86 -23.88 -8.41
N SER A 132 -17.76 -22.97 -8.01
CA SER A 132 -17.42 -21.58 -7.72
C SER A 132 -17.26 -21.35 -6.22
N SER A 133 -16.26 -22.00 -5.62
CA SER A 133 -15.87 -21.76 -4.21
C SER A 133 -14.37 -21.48 -4.11
N PRO A 134 -13.94 -20.20 -4.07
CA PRO A 134 -12.52 -19.85 -3.99
C PRO A 134 -11.80 -20.46 -2.78
N GLU A 135 -12.49 -20.62 -1.65
CA GLU A 135 -12.02 -21.25 -0.41
C GLU A 135 -11.58 -22.72 -0.62
N ASN A 136 -12.10 -23.37 -1.67
CA ASN A 136 -11.73 -24.74 -1.97
C ASN A 136 -10.36 -24.85 -2.65
N ASP A 137 -9.92 -23.81 -3.37
CA ASP A 137 -8.68 -23.82 -4.17
C ASP A 137 -7.61 -22.83 -3.65
N ARG A 138 -7.96 -21.97 -2.69
CA ARG A 138 -7.07 -20.97 -2.09
C ARG A 138 -7.34 -20.85 -0.59
N GLU A 139 -6.34 -20.36 0.12
CA GLU A 139 -6.40 -20.09 1.57
C GLU A 139 -5.79 -18.75 1.90
N SER A 140 -6.19 -18.16 3.02
CA SER A 140 -5.61 -16.93 3.56
C SER A 140 -5.19 -17.12 5.01
N LYS A 141 -4.13 -16.42 5.43
CA LYS A 141 -3.71 -16.27 6.83
C LYS A 141 -4.24 -14.98 7.47
N GLY A 142 -5.16 -14.28 6.79
CA GLY A 142 -5.76 -13.03 7.22
C GLY A 142 -5.25 -11.81 6.46
N GLU A 143 -5.72 -10.64 6.89
CA GLU A 143 -5.36 -9.34 6.34
C GLU A 143 -3.85 -9.07 6.37
N ILE A 144 -3.38 -8.24 5.44
CA ILE A 144 -2.04 -7.65 5.51
C ILE A 144 -2.20 -6.20 5.95
N VAL A 145 -1.51 -5.81 7.01
CA VAL A 145 -1.55 -4.45 7.56
C VAL A 145 -0.15 -3.87 7.56
N VAL A 146 0.08 -2.84 6.75
CA VAL A 146 1.29 -2.02 6.78
C VAL A 146 0.97 -0.70 7.48
N GLY A 147 1.72 -0.39 8.52
CA GLY A 147 1.58 0.86 9.28
C GLY A 147 1.95 2.10 8.47
N ASN A 148 2.14 3.21 9.17
CA ASN A 148 2.50 4.51 8.61
C ASN A 148 4.02 4.69 8.54
N ASP A 149 4.51 5.59 7.68
CA ASP A 149 5.96 5.89 7.53
C ASP A 149 6.82 4.65 7.22
N VAL A 150 6.25 3.64 6.55
CA VAL A 150 6.98 2.42 6.20
C VAL A 150 7.74 2.61 4.89
N TRP A 151 8.99 2.18 4.86
CA TRP A 151 9.78 2.10 3.63
C TRP A 151 9.97 0.64 3.20
N ILE A 152 9.50 0.33 1.98
CA ILE A 152 9.62 -0.99 1.36
C ILE A 152 10.59 -0.89 0.17
N GLY A 153 11.74 -1.56 0.29
CA GLY A 153 12.76 -1.67 -0.76
C GLY A 153 12.29 -2.48 -1.96
N ALA A 154 13.07 -2.48 -3.04
CA ALA A 154 12.68 -3.11 -4.29
C ALA A 154 12.66 -4.65 -4.18
N ASN A 155 11.82 -5.31 -4.98
CA ASN A 155 11.70 -6.78 -5.03
C ASN A 155 11.34 -7.43 -3.68
N VAL A 156 10.63 -6.72 -2.80
CA VAL A 156 10.16 -7.28 -1.52
C VAL A 156 8.91 -8.12 -1.75
N VAL A 157 8.82 -9.27 -1.07
CA VAL A 157 7.60 -10.08 -1.00
C VAL A 157 7.04 -10.03 0.42
N ILE A 158 5.76 -9.66 0.57
CA ILE A 158 5.02 -9.70 1.83
C ILE A 158 3.93 -10.75 1.73
N LEU A 159 3.96 -11.72 2.65
CA LEU A 159 3.03 -12.85 2.66
C LEU A 159 1.74 -12.52 3.44
N SER A 160 0.69 -13.25 3.10
CA SER A 160 -0.62 -13.25 3.79
C SER A 160 -0.52 -13.25 5.32
N GLY A 161 -1.40 -12.47 5.97
CA GLY A 161 -1.51 -12.38 7.43
C GLY A 161 -0.45 -11.52 8.14
N VAL A 162 0.50 -10.93 7.41
CA VAL A 162 1.60 -10.16 8.02
C VAL A 162 1.18 -8.75 8.45
N LYS A 163 1.60 -8.35 9.64
CA LYS A 163 1.50 -6.98 10.15
C LYS A 163 2.88 -6.31 10.24
N ILE A 164 3.01 -5.14 9.63
CA ILE A 164 4.24 -4.32 9.63
C ILE A 164 3.97 -3.05 10.43
N GLY A 165 4.72 -2.85 11.52
CA GLY A 165 4.58 -1.70 12.40
C GLY A 165 5.01 -0.38 11.77
N ASN A 166 4.52 0.73 12.34
CA ASN A 166 4.84 2.09 11.88
C ASN A 166 6.35 2.31 11.82
N GLY A 167 6.82 3.02 10.80
CA GLY A 167 8.21 3.40 10.67
C GLY A 167 9.14 2.24 10.27
N ALA A 168 8.66 1.03 10.04
CA ALA A 168 9.54 -0.08 9.66
C ALA A 168 10.24 0.17 8.31
N ILE A 169 11.42 -0.41 8.15
CA ILE A 169 12.19 -0.42 6.90
C ILE A 169 12.41 -1.86 6.46
N ILE A 170 11.93 -2.20 5.27
CA ILE A 170 12.12 -3.51 4.65
C ILE A 170 13.17 -3.39 3.56
N GLY A 171 14.33 -4.02 3.77
CA GLY A 171 15.42 -4.03 2.80
C GLY A 171 15.04 -4.74 1.50
N SER A 172 15.63 -4.31 0.39
CA SER A 172 15.36 -4.90 -0.94
C SER A 172 15.63 -6.41 -0.98
N ASN A 173 14.87 -7.12 -1.81
CA ASN A 173 14.89 -8.58 -1.98
C ASN A 173 14.55 -9.38 -0.71
N ALA A 174 13.90 -8.77 0.29
CA ALA A 174 13.48 -9.49 1.49
C ALA A 174 12.15 -10.24 1.30
N ILE A 175 12.00 -11.38 2.00
CA ILE A 175 10.71 -12.09 2.13
C ILE A 175 10.18 -11.92 3.55
N VAL A 176 9.11 -11.14 3.69
CA VAL A 176 8.44 -10.89 4.95
C VAL A 176 7.36 -11.94 5.17
N SER A 177 7.68 -12.93 6.00
CA SER A 177 6.81 -14.06 6.33
C SER A 177 6.26 -14.03 7.76
N LYS A 178 6.61 -13.01 8.54
CA LYS A 178 6.20 -12.81 9.94
C LYS A 178 6.04 -11.31 10.21
N ASP A 179 5.32 -10.99 11.27
CA ASP A 179 5.10 -9.61 11.71
C ASP A 179 6.42 -8.89 12.00
N ILE A 180 6.44 -7.59 11.65
CA ILE A 180 7.59 -6.71 11.82
C ILE A 180 7.25 -5.64 12.87
N PRO A 181 8.04 -5.51 13.95
CA PRO A 181 7.82 -4.48 14.96
C PRO A 181 7.94 -3.05 14.41
N PRO A 182 7.28 -2.05 15.04
CA PRO A 182 7.47 -0.65 14.68
C PRO A 182 8.94 -0.24 14.68
N TYR A 183 9.32 0.56 13.67
CA TYR A 183 10.66 1.12 13.49
C TYR A 183 11.80 0.09 13.35
N ALA A 184 11.48 -1.20 13.21
CA ALA A 184 12.49 -2.21 12.90
C ALA A 184 13.00 -2.05 11.46
N VAL A 185 14.28 -2.31 11.27
CA VAL A 185 14.93 -2.43 9.96
C VAL A 185 15.19 -3.91 9.74
N VAL A 186 14.60 -4.48 8.70
CA VAL A 186 14.68 -5.92 8.38
C VAL A 186 15.25 -6.16 7.00
N GLY A 187 15.79 -7.35 6.77
CA GLY A 187 16.23 -7.79 5.45
C GLY A 187 16.50 -9.30 5.39
N GLY A 188 16.66 -9.83 4.18
CA GLY A 188 17.00 -11.23 3.93
C GLY A 188 15.81 -12.14 3.63
N ILE A 189 16.11 -13.43 3.44
CA ILE A 189 15.15 -14.48 3.09
C ILE A 189 15.33 -15.66 4.06
N PRO A 190 14.43 -15.85 5.05
CA PRO A 190 13.35 -14.93 5.44
C PRO A 190 13.90 -13.63 6.05
N ALA A 191 13.09 -12.58 6.04
CA ALA A 191 13.45 -11.29 6.62
C ALA A 191 13.71 -11.41 8.13
N LYS A 192 14.82 -10.86 8.58
CA LYS A 192 15.21 -10.80 10.00
C LYS A 192 15.48 -9.36 10.40
N ILE A 193 15.23 -9.04 11.67
CA ILE A 193 15.59 -7.74 12.25
C ILE A 193 17.11 -7.59 12.23
N ILE A 194 17.57 -6.50 11.62
CA ILE A 194 18.98 -6.09 11.55
C ILE A 194 19.26 -5.09 12.69
N LYS A 195 18.38 -4.11 12.85
CA LYS A 195 18.44 -3.07 13.90
C LYS A 195 17.09 -2.37 14.03
N TYR A 196 16.99 -1.41 14.93
CA TYR A 196 15.90 -0.43 14.98
C TYR A 196 16.37 0.93 14.44
N ARG A 197 15.45 1.75 13.92
CA ARG A 197 15.73 3.13 13.50
C ARG A 197 16.11 4.03 14.69
N PHE A 198 15.50 3.78 15.84
CA PHE A 198 15.63 4.61 17.04
C PHE A 198 15.65 3.74 18.31
N GLU A 199 16.05 4.36 19.43
CA GLU A 199 15.92 3.79 20.77
C GLU A 199 14.44 3.59 21.17
N GLN A 200 14.18 2.64 22.07
CA GLN A 200 12.83 2.22 22.41
C GLN A 200 11.96 3.35 23.01
N ASN A 201 12.57 4.28 23.74
CA ASN A 201 11.88 5.46 24.30
C ASN A 201 11.39 6.42 23.20
N ILE A 202 12.20 6.65 22.16
CA ILE A 202 11.84 7.44 20.98
C ILE A 202 10.75 6.73 20.19
N ILE A 203 10.88 5.42 19.95
CA ILE A 203 9.86 4.61 19.26
C ILE A 203 8.51 4.71 19.97
N SER A 204 8.50 4.56 21.30
CA SER A 204 7.28 4.64 22.10
C SER A 204 6.64 6.03 22.02
N LYS A 205 7.47 7.07 22.00
CA LYS A 205 7.00 8.46 21.91
C LYS A 205 6.45 8.78 20.52
N LEU A 206 7.11 8.34 19.45
CA LEU A 206 6.64 8.54 18.08
C LEU A 206 5.32 7.83 17.80
N ASN A 207 5.14 6.59 18.29
CA ASN A 207 3.87 5.88 18.14
C ASN A 207 2.71 6.55 18.88
N ARG A 208 2.98 7.17 20.05
CA ARG A 208 1.98 7.99 20.74
C ARG A 208 1.71 9.30 20.03
N LEU A 209 2.75 9.90 19.45
CA LEU A 209 2.66 11.18 18.75
C LEU A 209 1.81 11.08 17.48
N ALA A 210 1.89 9.93 16.80
CA ALA A 210 1.15 9.62 15.59
C ALA A 210 1.18 10.77 14.57
N TRP A 211 2.37 11.30 14.30
CA TRP A 211 2.53 12.53 13.50
C TRP A 211 1.94 12.42 12.10
N TRP A 212 1.83 11.20 11.56
CA TRP A 212 1.17 10.91 10.28
C TRP A 212 -0.32 11.30 10.26
N ASP A 213 -0.96 11.45 11.42
CA ASP A 213 -2.35 11.92 11.53
C ASP A 213 -2.45 13.44 11.69
N TRP A 214 -1.33 14.16 11.81
CA TRP A 214 -1.34 15.61 11.97
C TRP A 214 -1.95 16.32 10.76
N PRO A 215 -2.60 17.48 10.95
CA PRO A 215 -2.91 18.39 9.85
C PRO A 215 -1.65 18.78 9.09
N LEU A 216 -1.78 19.07 7.79
CA LEU A 216 -0.64 19.43 6.95
C LEU A 216 0.07 20.69 7.46
N GLU A 217 -0.69 21.65 7.97
CA GLU A 217 -0.20 22.89 8.56
C GLU A 217 0.74 22.59 9.73
N LYS A 218 0.36 21.69 10.64
CA LYS A 218 1.23 21.28 11.76
C LYS A 218 2.51 20.63 11.27
N ILE A 219 2.48 19.80 10.22
CA ILE A 219 3.69 19.21 9.63
C ILE A 219 4.61 20.30 9.06
N ILE A 220 4.05 21.28 8.35
CA ILE A 220 4.80 22.39 7.76
C ILE A 220 5.43 23.26 8.84
N ASP A 221 4.69 23.62 9.88
CA ASP A 221 5.18 24.42 11.01
C ASP A 221 6.33 23.72 11.75
N HIS A 222 6.32 22.38 11.76
CA HIS A 222 7.35 21.55 12.39
C HIS A 222 8.42 21.07 11.40
N LYS A 223 8.59 21.72 10.24
CA LYS A 223 9.58 21.35 9.20
C LYS A 223 10.97 21.05 9.77
N ALA A 224 11.41 21.81 10.77
CA ALA A 224 12.72 21.63 11.40
C ALA A 224 12.93 20.21 11.93
N LEU A 225 11.89 19.57 12.49
CA LEU A 225 11.94 18.18 12.96
C LEU A 225 12.17 17.19 11.81
N PHE A 226 11.50 17.39 10.67
CA PHE A 226 11.57 16.51 9.52
C PHE A 226 12.86 16.66 8.70
N THR A 227 13.55 17.80 8.83
CA THR A 227 14.81 18.07 8.12
C THR A 227 16.05 17.87 9.00
N LYS A 228 15.88 17.52 10.29
CA LYS A 228 17.00 17.27 11.19
C LYS A 228 17.74 16.00 10.78
N LYS A 229 19.08 16.00 10.92
CA LYS A 229 19.94 14.86 10.54
C LYS A 229 19.74 13.64 11.46
N SER A 230 19.48 13.88 12.74
CA SER A 230 19.26 12.84 13.74
C SER A 230 18.19 13.32 14.71
N LEU A 231 17.25 12.44 15.04
CA LEU A 231 16.18 12.69 15.99
C LEU A 231 16.63 12.25 17.39
N GLU A 232 16.49 13.14 18.36
CA GLU A 232 16.77 12.90 19.77
C GLU A 232 15.47 12.91 20.57
N LEU A 233 15.48 12.40 21.80
CA LEU A 233 14.26 12.31 22.60
C LEU A 233 13.73 13.71 22.98
N GLU A 234 14.64 14.64 23.22
CA GLU A 234 14.37 16.03 23.60
C GLU A 234 13.58 16.77 22.53
N ASP A 235 13.81 16.44 21.25
CA ASP A 235 13.09 17.00 20.11
C ASP A 235 11.58 16.71 20.17
N LEU A 236 11.19 15.63 20.87
CA LEU A 236 9.81 15.19 20.98
C LEU A 236 9.10 15.71 22.25
N ASN A 237 9.80 16.38 23.16
CA ASN A 237 9.27 16.68 24.50
C ASN A 237 8.07 17.64 24.53
N ASN A 238 7.87 18.44 23.49
CA ASN A 238 6.86 19.51 23.46
C ASN A 238 5.87 19.40 22.27
N LEU A 239 5.63 18.18 21.75
CA LEU A 239 4.84 17.96 20.52
C LEU A 239 3.46 17.32 20.72
#